data_AF-A0ABC8SVW0-F1
#
_entry.id   AF-A0ABC8SVW0-F1
#
_cell.length_a   1.000
_cell.length_b   1.000
_cell.length_c   1.000
_cell.angle_alpha   90.00
_cell.angle_beta   90.00
_cell.angle_gamma   90.00
#
_symmetry.space_group_name_H-M   'P 1'
#
loop_
_entity.id
_entity.type
_entity.pdbx_description
1 polymer ?
#
loop_
_entity_poly.entity_id
_entity_poly.type
_entity_poly.pdbx_seq_one_letter_code
_entity_poly.pdbx_strand_id
1 'polypeptide(L)'
;MHKIYIIFIVITLQKFVGSQQSATDCILNIRIPSSLYNSSSELGHWGWFLNKDSCAGVFQEYLYSLGLRANQTGQIYLNSTQQRNCLTMLNNTQVEVMGCGIQKLTSGSGGCSDFSVDDAMEKLGGKFRNLRKNCEPLSSDGKWDQTCESCIKSWEDIKGLQSYGGQSAVESDICRLAALVSLTSARIDDEIWVENTYKCLGEQHSDEGK
;
A
#
# COMPACT_ATOMS: atom_id res chain seq x y z
N MET A 1 22.38 -59.48 23.46
CA MET A 1 21.85 -59.17 22.12
C MET A 1 20.95 -57.95 22.23
N HIS A 2 21.45 -56.76 21.86
CA HIS A 2 20.67 -55.53 21.91
C HIS A 2 19.83 -55.37 20.63
N LYS A 3 18.51 -55.23 20.77
CA LYS A 3 17.61 -54.95 19.65
C LYS A 3 17.50 -53.45 19.45
N ILE A 4 18.00 -52.95 18.33
CA ILE A 4 17.82 -51.56 17.90
C ILE A 4 16.52 -51.50 17.10
N TYR A 5 15.60 -50.62 17.51
CA TYR A 5 14.37 -50.34 16.78
C TYR A 5 14.55 -49.04 16.00
N ILE A 6 14.48 -49.13 14.67
CA ILE A 6 14.55 -47.98 13.76
C ILE A 6 13.12 -47.57 13.43
N ILE A 7 12.72 -46.36 13.83
CA ILE A 7 11.43 -45.76 13.50
C ILE A 7 11.60 -44.93 12.23
N PHE A 8 10.93 -45.32 11.15
CA PHE A 8 10.85 -44.54 9.92
C PHE A 8 9.69 -43.54 10.02
N ILE A 9 10.00 -42.24 10.07
CA ILE A 9 9.01 -41.16 9.97
C ILE A 9 8.91 -40.78 8.48
N VAL A 10 7.78 -41.12 7.86
CA VAL A 10 7.48 -40.72 6.48
C VAL A 10 6.77 -39.37 6.52
N ILE A 11 7.48 -38.30 6.17
CA ILE A 11 6.90 -36.96 6.01
C ILE A 11 6.28 -36.91 4.61
N THR A 12 4.96 -37.05 4.53
CA THR A 12 4.22 -36.82 3.29
C THR A 12 4.18 -35.33 3.00
N LEU A 13 4.86 -34.88 1.95
CA LEU A 13 4.67 -33.55 1.36
C LEU A 13 3.27 -33.50 0.74
N GLN A 14 2.28 -33.07 1.53
CA GLN A 14 0.99 -32.70 0.98
C GLN A 14 1.20 -31.43 0.15
N LYS A 15 1.10 -31.58 -1.18
CA LYS A 15 0.96 -30.42 -2.06
C LYS A 15 -0.34 -29.73 -1.65
N PHE A 16 -0.22 -28.56 -1.03
CA PHE A 16 -1.34 -27.67 -0.80
C PHE A 16 -1.89 -27.31 -2.18
N VAL A 17 -3.00 -27.95 -2.56
CA VAL A 17 -3.81 -27.49 -3.69
C VAL A 17 -4.50 -26.23 -3.18
N GLY A 18 -3.91 -25.08 -3.48
CA GLY A 18 -4.56 -23.79 -3.26
C GLY A 18 -5.91 -23.82 -3.98
N SER A 19 -6.98 -23.51 -3.26
CA SER A 19 -8.29 -23.24 -3.83
C SER A 19 -8.10 -22.32 -5.03
N GLN A 20 -8.57 -22.75 -6.20
CA GLN A 20 -8.50 -21.96 -7.42
C GLN A 20 -9.41 -20.75 -7.24
N GLN A 21 -8.85 -19.63 -6.74
CA GLN A 21 -9.54 -18.36 -6.66
C GLN A 21 -10.09 -18.07 -8.05
N SER A 22 -11.41 -17.85 -8.17
CA SER A 22 -12.00 -17.68 -9.48
C SER A 22 -11.31 -16.51 -10.18
N ALA A 23 -11.11 -16.58 -11.50
CA ALA A 23 -10.45 -15.53 -12.27
C ALA A 23 -11.19 -14.16 -12.22
N THR A 24 -12.33 -14.12 -11.53
CA THR A 24 -13.21 -12.98 -11.29
C THR A 24 -13.11 -12.39 -9.88
N ASP A 25 -12.52 -13.10 -8.91
CA ASP A 25 -12.48 -12.62 -7.53
C ASP A 25 -11.31 -11.66 -7.29
N CYS A 26 -11.54 -10.66 -6.44
CA CYS A 26 -10.47 -9.80 -5.96
C CYS A 26 -9.46 -10.64 -5.16
N ILE A 27 -8.17 -10.46 -5.46
CA ILE A 27 -7.08 -11.15 -4.76
C ILE A 27 -6.73 -10.49 -3.41
N LEU A 28 -7.20 -9.26 -3.18
CA LEU A 28 -7.04 -8.55 -1.93
C LEU A 28 -8.18 -8.92 -0.98
N ASN A 29 -7.84 -9.24 0.26
CA ASN A 29 -8.82 -9.47 1.32
C ASN A 29 -9.26 -8.13 1.92
N ILE A 30 -10.04 -7.36 1.16
CA ILE A 30 -10.48 -6.03 1.58
C ILE A 30 -11.75 -6.16 2.42
N ARG A 31 -11.71 -5.64 3.64
CA ARG A 31 -12.87 -5.49 4.51
C ARG A 31 -13.17 -4.01 4.67
N ILE A 32 -14.20 -3.51 4.02
CA ILE A 32 -14.62 -2.12 4.18
C ILE A 32 -15.77 -2.07 5.20
N PRO A 33 -15.56 -1.50 6.40
CA PRO A 33 -16.66 -1.17 7.30
C PRO A 33 -17.60 -0.16 6.63
N SER A 34 -18.91 -0.33 6.83
CA SER A 34 -19.92 0.57 6.25
C SER A 34 -19.73 2.04 6.63
N SER A 35 -19.06 2.32 7.76
CA SER A 35 -18.72 3.67 8.22
C SER A 35 -17.72 4.40 7.31
N LEU A 36 -16.81 3.69 6.62
CA LEU A 36 -15.79 4.29 5.76
C LEU A 36 -16.35 4.83 4.43
N TYR A 37 -17.54 4.38 4.02
CA TYR A 37 -18.24 4.99 2.88
C TYR A 37 -18.79 6.40 3.19
N ASN A 38 -18.87 6.76 4.47
CA ASN A 38 -19.42 8.04 4.94
C ASN A 38 -18.36 8.97 5.58
N SER A 39 -17.13 8.51 5.84
CA SER A 39 -16.08 9.27 6.54
C SER A 39 -15.22 10.14 5.62
N SER A 40 -15.77 10.54 4.46
CA SER A 40 -15.05 11.16 3.35
C SER A 40 -14.36 12.48 3.66
N SER A 41 -14.68 13.13 4.78
CA SER A 41 -14.22 14.49 5.08
C SER A 41 -12.96 14.57 5.93
N GLU A 42 -12.53 13.49 6.59
CA GLU A 42 -11.43 13.55 7.56
C GLU A 42 -10.08 13.09 6.98
N LEU A 43 -10.06 12.22 5.96
CA LEU A 43 -8.85 11.53 5.48
C LEU A 43 -8.17 12.15 4.25
N GLY A 44 -8.53 13.39 3.87
CA GLY A 44 -7.87 14.19 2.83
C GLY A 44 -7.77 13.58 1.41
N HIS A 45 -7.04 14.26 0.52
CA HIS A 45 -6.90 13.89 -0.90
C HIS A 45 -5.70 12.97 -1.21
N TRP A 46 -4.96 12.50 -0.20
CA TRP A 46 -3.72 11.73 -0.37
C TRP A 46 -2.72 12.43 -1.30
N GLY A 47 -2.40 13.69 -1.01
CA GLY A 47 -1.52 14.52 -1.84
C GLY A 47 -2.06 14.80 -3.25
N TRP A 48 -3.38 14.98 -3.39
CA TRP A 48 -4.09 15.21 -4.66
C TRP A 48 -4.14 14.01 -5.63
N PHE A 49 -3.77 12.82 -5.15
CA PHE A 49 -3.83 11.62 -5.97
C PHE A 49 -5.27 11.23 -6.34
N LEU A 50 -6.20 11.40 -5.38
CA LEU A 50 -7.59 11.02 -5.52
C LEU A 50 -8.41 12.10 -6.24
N ASN A 51 -9.27 11.66 -7.14
CA ASN A 51 -10.17 12.56 -7.87
C ASN A 51 -11.39 13.02 -7.05
N LYS A 52 -11.74 12.32 -5.95
CA LYS A 52 -12.90 12.60 -5.10
C LYS A 52 -12.58 12.27 -3.63
N ASP A 53 -12.98 13.12 -2.70
CA ASP A 53 -12.77 12.91 -1.25
C ASP A 53 -13.49 11.69 -0.69
N SER A 54 -14.64 11.34 -1.27
CA SER A 54 -15.39 10.14 -0.92
C SER A 54 -14.65 8.83 -1.16
N CYS A 55 -13.49 8.89 -1.81
CA CYS A 55 -12.62 7.76 -2.04
C CYS A 55 -11.61 7.52 -0.91
N ALA A 56 -11.37 8.48 0.00
CA ALA A 56 -10.23 8.45 0.92
C ALA A 56 -10.24 7.21 1.83
N GLY A 57 -11.37 6.91 2.47
CA GLY A 57 -11.49 5.72 3.33
C GLY A 57 -11.33 4.41 2.57
N VAL A 58 -11.95 4.30 1.38
CA VAL A 58 -11.80 3.11 0.51
C VAL A 58 -10.36 2.94 0.03
N PHE A 59 -9.69 4.06 -0.28
CA PHE A 59 -8.33 4.07 -0.76
C PHE A 59 -7.33 3.65 0.31
N GLN A 60 -7.51 4.11 1.55
CA GLN A 60 -6.76 3.65 2.71
C GLN A 60 -6.83 2.13 2.88
N GLU A 61 -8.05 1.56 2.89
CA GLU A 61 -8.22 0.09 3.01
C GLU A 61 -7.60 -0.67 1.84
N TYR A 62 -7.71 -0.10 0.64
CA TYR A 62 -7.08 -0.65 -0.55
C TYR A 62 -5.55 -0.69 -0.42
N LEU A 63 -4.92 0.42 0.00
CA LEU A 63 -3.47 0.49 0.23
C LEU A 63 -3.02 -0.44 1.36
N TYR A 64 -3.76 -0.54 2.46
CA TYR A 64 -3.47 -1.47 3.55
C TYR A 64 -3.50 -2.93 3.05
N SER A 65 -4.52 -3.28 2.25
CA SER A 65 -4.66 -4.61 1.67
C SER A 65 -3.54 -4.92 0.66
N LEU A 66 -3.06 -3.92 -0.10
CA LEU A 66 -1.84 -4.07 -0.88
C LEU A 66 -0.62 -4.34 0.02
N GLY A 67 -0.48 -3.64 1.14
CA GLY A 67 0.59 -3.85 2.12
C GLY A 67 0.60 -5.27 2.68
N LEU A 68 -0.55 -5.81 3.07
CA LEU A 68 -0.72 -7.21 3.50
C LEU A 68 -0.24 -8.19 2.44
N ARG A 69 -0.67 -8.01 1.19
CA ARG A 69 -0.28 -8.87 0.07
C ARG A 69 1.21 -8.73 -0.26
N ALA A 70 1.74 -7.52 -0.22
CA ALA A 70 3.14 -7.22 -0.52
C ALA A 70 4.06 -7.86 0.53
N ASN A 71 3.66 -7.92 1.80
CA ASN A 71 4.41 -8.63 2.85
C ASN A 71 4.56 -10.13 2.52
N GLN A 72 3.52 -10.74 1.93
CA GLN A 72 3.50 -12.16 1.60
C GLN A 72 4.18 -12.50 0.27
N THR A 73 4.11 -11.60 -0.71
CA THR A 73 4.46 -11.89 -2.12
C THR A 73 5.62 -11.07 -2.65
N GLY A 74 6.02 -10.01 -1.95
CA GLY A 74 6.96 -8.99 -2.44
C GLY A 74 6.40 -8.11 -3.56
N GLN A 75 5.19 -8.35 -4.05
CA GLN A 75 4.59 -7.59 -5.15
C GLN A 75 3.71 -6.45 -4.62
N ILE A 76 4.03 -5.22 -5.02
CA ILE A 76 3.35 -4.00 -4.57
C ILE A 76 1.99 -3.85 -5.27
N TYR A 77 2.00 -3.64 -6.59
CA TYR A 77 0.78 -3.37 -7.36
C TYR A 77 0.21 -4.62 -8.02
N LEU A 78 -1.09 -4.54 -8.32
CA LEU A 78 -1.81 -5.58 -9.05
C LEU A 78 -1.65 -5.39 -10.55
N ASN A 79 -1.67 -6.49 -11.31
CA ASN A 79 -1.81 -6.40 -12.76
C ASN A 79 -3.21 -5.91 -13.16
N SER A 80 -3.36 -5.50 -14.42
CA SER A 80 -4.60 -4.89 -14.93
C SER A 80 -5.86 -5.72 -14.69
N THR A 81 -5.77 -7.05 -14.78
CA THR A 81 -6.92 -7.94 -14.55
C THR A 81 -7.28 -8.02 -13.06
N GLN A 82 -6.28 -8.22 -12.20
CA GLN A 82 -6.46 -8.25 -10.75
C GLN A 82 -6.97 -6.91 -10.22
N GLN A 83 -6.39 -5.80 -10.69
CA GLN A 83 -6.80 -4.44 -10.35
C GLN A 83 -8.27 -4.23 -10.67
N ARG A 84 -8.66 -4.51 -11.91
CA ARG A 84 -10.05 -4.35 -12.36
C ARG A 84 -11.00 -5.17 -11.51
N ASN A 85 -10.68 -6.43 -11.23
CA ASN A 85 -11.54 -7.29 -10.40
C ASN A 85 -11.71 -6.72 -8.99
N CYS A 86 -10.63 -6.23 -8.37
CA CYS A 86 -10.70 -5.60 -7.05
C CYS A 86 -11.49 -4.30 -7.05
N LEU A 87 -11.23 -3.39 -7.98
CA LEU A 87 -11.99 -2.14 -8.06
C LEU A 87 -13.47 -2.40 -8.37
N THR A 88 -13.81 -3.41 -9.18
CA THR A 88 -15.21 -3.81 -9.43
C THR A 88 -15.90 -4.31 -8.17
N MET A 89 -15.21 -5.10 -7.32
CA MET A 89 -15.74 -5.56 -6.04
C MET A 89 -16.01 -4.39 -5.08
N LEU A 90 -15.11 -3.40 -5.04
CA LEU A 90 -15.25 -2.24 -4.15
C LEU A 90 -16.28 -1.24 -4.65
N ASN A 91 -16.54 -1.21 -5.96
CA ASN A 91 -17.49 -0.31 -6.58
C ASN A 91 -18.92 -0.68 -6.15
N ASN A 92 -19.58 0.22 -5.43
CA ASN A 92 -20.94 0.01 -4.97
C ASN A 92 -21.80 1.27 -5.20
N THR A 93 -23.03 1.28 -4.69
CA THR A 93 -23.97 2.38 -4.87
C THR A 93 -23.62 3.64 -4.06
N GLN A 94 -22.72 3.54 -3.08
CA GLN A 94 -22.35 4.64 -2.18
C GLN A 94 -21.07 5.34 -2.64
N VAL A 95 -20.08 4.57 -3.15
CA VAL A 95 -18.82 5.11 -3.67
C VAL A 95 -18.53 4.53 -5.04
N GLU A 96 -18.47 5.42 -6.03
CA GLU A 96 -18.04 5.10 -7.39
C GLU A 96 -16.50 5.02 -7.44
N VAL A 97 -15.96 3.87 -7.00
CA VAL A 97 -14.52 3.62 -6.86
C VAL A 97 -13.77 3.78 -8.17
N MET A 98 -14.41 3.44 -9.30
CA MET A 98 -13.81 3.60 -10.63
C MET A 98 -13.51 5.08 -10.99
N GLY A 99 -14.24 6.01 -10.39
CA GLY A 99 -14.02 7.45 -10.55
C GLY A 99 -12.88 8.01 -9.69
N CYS A 100 -12.33 7.24 -8.75
CA CYS A 100 -11.39 7.73 -7.73
C CYS A 100 -9.96 7.94 -8.23
N GLY A 101 -9.57 7.30 -9.35
CA GLY A 101 -8.19 7.35 -9.86
C GLY A 101 -7.30 6.21 -9.36
N ILE A 102 -7.80 5.30 -8.52
CA ILE A 102 -7.05 4.15 -7.97
C ILE A 102 -6.54 3.21 -9.07
N GLN A 103 -7.19 3.16 -10.24
CA GLN A 103 -6.75 2.41 -11.41
C GLN A 103 -5.36 2.81 -11.92
N LYS A 104 -4.87 4.01 -11.57
CA LYS A 104 -3.51 4.45 -11.89
C LYS A 104 -2.44 3.56 -11.20
N LEU A 105 -2.79 2.87 -10.11
CA LEU A 105 -1.91 1.96 -9.36
C LEU A 105 -1.92 0.54 -9.95
N THR A 106 -1.70 0.43 -11.26
CA THR A 106 -1.64 -0.84 -11.98
C THR A 106 -0.22 -1.14 -12.42
N SER A 107 0.26 -2.35 -12.17
CA SER A 107 1.59 -2.79 -12.62
C SER A 107 1.65 -2.96 -14.14
N GLY A 108 2.86 -2.86 -14.71
CA GLY A 108 3.16 -3.14 -16.11
C GLY A 108 3.32 -1.90 -16.97
N SER A 109 3.34 -0.70 -16.37
CA SER A 109 3.47 0.57 -17.10
C SER A 109 4.90 1.13 -17.11
N GLY A 110 5.87 0.42 -16.53
CA GLY A 110 7.22 0.94 -16.31
C GLY A 110 7.36 1.69 -14.98
N GLY A 111 8.59 2.11 -14.68
CA GLY A 111 8.88 2.93 -13.51
C GLY A 111 8.51 2.24 -12.19
N CYS A 112 7.98 3.01 -11.24
CA CYS A 112 7.58 2.48 -9.93
C CYS A 112 6.33 1.60 -9.97
N SER A 113 5.57 1.61 -11.08
CA SER A 113 4.44 0.69 -11.23
C SER A 113 4.89 -0.78 -11.29
N ASP A 114 6.14 -1.03 -11.68
CA ASP A 114 6.73 -2.36 -11.80
C ASP A 114 7.56 -2.78 -10.58
N PHE A 115 7.60 -1.96 -9.53
CA PHE A 115 8.42 -2.25 -8.36
C PHE A 115 7.85 -3.43 -7.55
N SER A 116 8.74 -4.34 -7.18
CA SER A 116 8.60 -5.15 -5.97
C SER A 116 8.96 -4.34 -4.72
N VAL A 117 8.71 -4.90 -3.54
CA VAL A 117 9.15 -4.33 -2.26
C VAL A 117 10.67 -4.14 -2.25
N ASP A 118 11.43 -5.12 -2.73
CA ASP A 118 12.89 -5.05 -2.83
C ASP A 118 13.33 -3.96 -3.81
N ASP A 119 12.66 -3.83 -4.96
CA ASP A 119 12.92 -2.75 -5.91
C ASP A 119 12.67 -1.37 -5.29
N ALA A 120 11.59 -1.20 -4.53
CA ALA A 120 11.31 0.06 -3.83
C ALA A 120 12.43 0.39 -2.84
N MET A 121 12.94 -0.60 -2.11
CA MET A 121 14.06 -0.40 -1.18
C MET A 121 15.37 -0.05 -1.90
N GLU A 122 15.71 -0.78 -2.96
CA GLU A 122 16.97 -0.62 -3.69
C GLU A 122 16.96 0.63 -4.57
N LYS A 123 15.94 0.79 -5.40
CA LYS A 123 15.89 1.82 -6.46
C LYS A 123 15.52 3.20 -5.94
N LEU A 124 14.67 3.30 -4.91
CA LEU A 124 14.43 4.60 -4.23
C LEU A 124 15.53 4.91 -3.22
N GLY A 125 16.25 3.88 -2.75
CA GLY A 125 17.48 3.98 -1.98
C GLY A 125 17.38 4.94 -0.78
N GLY A 126 18.22 5.97 -0.78
CA GLY A 126 18.29 6.95 0.31
C GLY A 126 16.96 7.62 0.64
N LYS A 127 16.09 7.85 -0.37
CA LYS A 127 14.78 8.46 -0.17
C LYS A 127 13.85 7.55 0.63
N PHE A 128 13.79 6.26 0.26
CA PHE A 128 13.02 5.27 1.02
C PHE A 128 13.55 5.12 2.44
N ARG A 129 14.87 5.13 2.61
CA ARG A 129 15.51 5.02 3.93
C ARG A 129 15.19 6.23 4.84
N ASN A 130 15.12 7.44 4.25
CA ASN A 130 14.70 8.65 4.95
C ASN A 130 13.22 8.61 5.31
N LEU A 131 12.35 8.18 4.39
CA LEU A 131 10.92 7.98 4.67
C LEU A 131 10.73 7.07 5.88
N ARG A 132 11.33 5.88 5.85
CA ARG A 132 11.23 4.91 6.95
C ARG A 132 11.63 5.52 8.28
N LYS A 133 12.78 6.21 8.32
CA LYS A 133 13.30 6.84 9.55
C LYS A 133 12.38 7.94 10.08
N ASN A 134 11.83 8.77 9.20
CA ASN A 134 11.03 9.92 9.61
C ASN A 134 9.59 9.54 10.00
N CYS A 135 9.07 8.43 9.48
CA CYS A 135 7.77 7.88 9.89
C CYS A 135 7.87 6.90 11.08
N GLU A 136 9.06 6.42 11.43
CA GLU A 136 9.29 5.48 12.55
C GLU A 136 8.73 5.95 13.91
N PRO A 137 8.89 7.22 14.35
CA PRO A 137 8.52 7.65 15.70
C PRO A 137 7.02 7.94 15.92
N LEU A 138 6.16 7.70 14.92
CA LEU A 138 4.74 8.08 14.99
C LEU A 138 3.99 7.40 16.15
N SER A 139 4.51 6.30 16.72
CA SER A 139 3.89 5.61 17.86
C SER A 139 4.29 6.15 19.25
N SER A 140 4.93 7.33 19.35
CA SER A 140 5.44 7.88 20.63
C SER A 140 4.70 9.15 21.09
N ASP A 141 4.20 9.17 22.33
CA ASP A 141 3.30 10.16 22.96
C ASP A 141 3.77 11.64 23.07
N GLY A 142 4.90 12.02 22.46
CA GLY A 142 5.54 13.31 22.76
C GLY A 142 5.53 14.37 21.66
N LYS A 143 5.46 13.99 20.38
CA LYS A 143 5.78 14.88 19.24
C LYS A 143 5.10 14.49 17.92
N TRP A 144 3.82 14.13 17.99
CA TRP A 144 3.06 13.67 16.83
C TRP A 144 3.19 14.62 15.62
N ASP A 145 2.89 15.92 15.80
CA ASP A 145 2.88 16.90 14.70
C ASP A 145 4.25 17.04 14.02
N GLN A 146 5.33 17.21 14.79
CA GLN A 146 6.68 17.35 14.25
C GLN A 146 7.15 16.07 13.53
N THR A 147 6.79 14.91 14.08
CA THR A 147 7.12 13.61 13.48
C THR A 147 6.34 13.41 12.18
N CYS A 148 5.05 13.74 12.20
CA CYS A 148 4.20 13.63 11.03
C CYS A 148 4.63 14.59 9.92
N GLU A 149 4.96 15.85 10.23
CA GLU A 149 5.52 16.79 9.27
C GLU A 149 6.81 16.25 8.62
N SER A 150 7.69 15.64 9.41
CA SER A 150 8.93 15.03 8.91
C SER A 150 8.66 13.82 8.01
N CYS A 151 7.65 13.01 8.37
CA CYS A 151 7.19 11.87 7.58
C CYS A 151 6.61 12.33 6.24
N ILE A 152 5.68 13.30 6.25
CA ILE A 152 5.08 13.93 5.06
C ILE A 152 6.16 14.45 4.12
N LYS A 153 7.09 15.28 4.61
CA LYS A 153 8.17 15.85 3.77
C LYS A 153 9.00 14.77 3.10
N SER A 154 9.37 13.72 3.85
CA SER A 154 10.14 12.60 3.28
C SER A 154 9.35 11.76 2.29
N TRP A 155 8.02 11.71 2.41
CA TRP A 155 7.14 11.08 1.45
C TRP A 155 7.03 11.91 0.17
N GLU A 156 6.82 13.22 0.28
CA GLU A 156 6.75 14.14 -0.87
C GLU A 156 8.07 14.20 -1.68
N ASP A 157 9.21 14.03 -1.00
CA ASP A 157 10.55 13.94 -1.60
C ASP A 157 10.76 12.71 -2.49
N ILE A 158 9.91 11.69 -2.33
CA ILE A 158 9.87 10.56 -3.22
C ILE A 158 9.35 11.03 -4.56
N LYS A 159 10.24 10.89 -5.52
CA LYS A 159 10.02 11.16 -6.94
C LYS A 159 10.49 9.90 -7.64
N GLY A 160 9.76 9.44 -8.64
CA GLY A 160 10.20 8.33 -9.48
C GLY A 160 11.55 8.46 -10.14
N LEU A 161 11.94 7.40 -10.82
CA LEU A 161 13.20 7.36 -11.54
C LEU A 161 13.08 8.28 -12.77
N GLN A 162 14.13 9.05 -13.05
CA GLN A 162 14.18 9.84 -14.28
C GLN A 162 14.16 8.88 -15.46
N SER A 163 13.01 8.78 -16.14
CA SER A 163 12.96 8.18 -17.47
C SER A 163 13.34 9.24 -18.51
N TYR A 164 13.84 8.79 -19.66
CA TYR A 164 14.18 9.62 -20.81
C TYR A 164 12.94 10.36 -21.31
N GLY A 165 12.68 11.57 -20.81
CA GLY A 165 11.46 12.34 -21.08
C GLY A 165 11.03 13.29 -19.97
N GLY A 166 11.71 13.25 -18.83
CA GLY A 166 11.32 14.04 -17.66
C GLY A 166 10.33 13.29 -16.78
N GLN A 167 10.16 13.79 -15.56
CA GLN A 167 9.38 13.15 -14.52
C GLN A 167 7.95 13.69 -14.51
N SER A 168 6.95 12.84 -14.73
CA SER A 168 5.55 13.24 -14.59
C SER A 168 5.15 13.28 -13.11
N ALA A 169 4.20 14.15 -12.77
CA ALA A 169 3.59 14.18 -11.43
C ALA A 169 2.97 12.81 -11.08
N VAL A 170 2.30 12.18 -12.05
CA VAL A 170 1.68 10.85 -11.91
C VAL A 170 2.71 9.78 -11.53
N GLU A 171 3.87 9.74 -12.17
CA GLU A 171 4.92 8.78 -11.81
C GLU A 171 5.43 9.02 -10.39
N SER A 172 5.55 10.29 -9.97
CA SER A 172 5.97 10.60 -8.60
C SER A 172 4.96 10.08 -7.58
N ASP A 173 3.66 10.22 -7.85
CA ASP A 173 2.60 9.69 -6.96
C ASP A 173 2.61 8.16 -6.91
N ILE A 174 2.78 7.50 -8.07
CA ILE A 174 2.93 6.03 -8.13
C ILE A 174 4.12 5.57 -7.28
N CYS A 175 5.24 6.30 -7.30
CA CYS A 175 6.40 5.96 -6.48
C CYS A 175 6.20 6.21 -4.99
N ARG A 176 5.55 7.32 -4.64
CA ARG A 176 5.19 7.65 -3.25
C ARG A 176 4.32 6.56 -2.64
N LEU A 177 3.32 6.11 -3.39
CA LEU A 177 2.41 5.05 -2.95
C LEU A 177 3.09 3.69 -2.95
N ALA A 178 4.03 3.42 -3.88
CA ALA A 178 4.81 2.19 -3.87
C ALA A 178 5.71 2.11 -2.63
N ALA A 179 6.33 3.23 -2.26
CA ALA A 179 7.11 3.34 -1.04
C ALA A 179 6.24 3.17 0.22
N LEU A 180 5.06 3.78 0.26
CA LEU A 180 4.13 3.61 1.38
C LEU A 180 3.72 2.14 1.53
N VAL A 181 3.25 1.48 0.46
CA VAL A 181 2.88 0.06 0.48
C VAL A 181 4.05 -0.82 0.93
N SER A 182 5.27 -0.52 0.47
CA SER A 182 6.47 -1.24 0.89
C SER A 182 6.76 -1.03 2.38
N LEU A 183 6.62 0.19 2.88
CA LEU A 183 6.82 0.53 4.29
C LEU A 183 5.77 -0.16 5.17
N THR A 184 4.49 -0.12 4.77
CA THR A 184 3.39 -0.85 5.41
C THR A 184 3.66 -2.34 5.44
N SER A 185 4.10 -2.92 4.32
CA SER A 185 4.38 -4.36 4.23
C SER A 185 5.48 -4.81 5.21
N ALA A 186 6.45 -3.95 5.49
CA ALA A 186 7.55 -4.25 6.41
C ALA A 186 7.14 -4.16 7.89
N ARG A 187 6.02 -3.49 8.20
CA ARG A 187 5.51 -3.26 9.57
C ARG A 187 4.05 -3.66 9.72
N ILE A 188 3.60 -4.65 8.95
CA ILE A 188 2.18 -4.99 8.87
C ILE A 188 1.60 -5.49 10.20
N ASP A 189 2.46 -6.04 11.07
CA ASP A 189 2.10 -6.51 12.41
C ASP A 189 2.03 -5.39 13.47
N ASP A 190 2.47 -4.17 13.14
CA ASP A 190 2.41 -3.00 14.02
C ASP A 190 1.22 -2.11 13.63
N GLU A 191 0.02 -2.58 13.98
CA GLU A 191 -1.25 -1.95 13.60
C GLU A 191 -1.32 -0.47 14.00
N ILE A 192 -0.85 -0.13 15.21
CA ILE A 192 -0.82 1.25 15.71
C ILE A 192 0.07 2.10 14.83
N TRP A 193 1.27 1.63 14.49
CA TRP A 193 2.16 2.36 13.61
C TRP A 193 1.58 2.54 12.19
N VAL A 194 0.91 1.52 11.65
CA VAL A 194 0.26 1.58 10.34
C VAL A 194 -0.88 2.60 10.35
N GLU A 195 -1.82 2.50 11.28
CA GLU A 195 -2.94 3.44 11.42
C GLU A 195 -2.42 4.88 11.52
N ASN A 196 -1.40 5.08 12.36
CA ASN A 196 -0.79 6.37 12.56
C ASN A 196 -0.10 6.94 11.32
N THR A 197 0.57 6.09 10.55
CA THR A 197 1.22 6.49 9.28
C THR A 197 0.18 6.88 8.24
N TYR A 198 -0.91 6.14 8.14
CA TYR A 198 -1.98 6.42 7.17
C TYR A 198 -2.73 7.68 7.54
N LYS A 199 -3.02 7.88 8.84
CA LYS A 199 -3.58 9.13 9.34
C LYS A 199 -2.70 10.32 8.96
N CYS A 200 -1.41 10.24 9.28
CA CYS A 200 -0.46 11.31 8.99
C CYS A 200 -0.37 11.66 7.49
N LEU A 201 -0.30 10.67 6.60
CA LEU A 201 -0.14 10.89 5.16
C LEU A 201 -1.46 11.16 4.43
N GLY A 202 -2.59 10.67 4.96
CA GLY A 202 -3.93 10.88 4.42
C GLY A 202 -4.49 12.25 4.75
N GLU A 203 -4.36 12.69 6.01
CA GLU A 203 -4.86 13.99 6.53
C GLU A 203 -4.08 15.21 6.02
N GLN A 204 -3.42 15.12 4.87
CA GLN A 204 -2.80 16.27 4.22
C GLN A 204 -3.88 17.28 3.81
N HIS A 205 -4.19 18.19 4.72
CA HIS A 205 -4.96 19.37 4.44
C HIS A 205 -4.09 20.34 3.66
N SER A 206 -4.57 20.70 2.48
CA SER A 206 -4.03 21.77 1.68
C SER A 206 -4.11 23.06 2.50
N ASP A 207 -2.99 23.53 3.03
CA ASP A 207 -2.84 24.97 3.25
C ASP A 207 -2.88 25.60 1.85
N GLU A 208 -4.03 26.18 1.50
CA GLU A 208 -4.12 27.13 0.41
C GLU A 208 -3.07 28.21 0.63
N GLY A 209 -2.29 28.48 -0.41
CA GLY A 209 -1.21 29.44 -0.38
C GLY A 209 -1.60 30.78 0.25
N LYS A 210 -0.69 31.29 1.08
CA LYS A 210 -0.45 32.74 1.15
C LYS A 210 0.27 33.21 -0.11
#